data_AF-A6GKM6-F1
#
_entry.id   AF-A6GKM6-F1
#
_cell.length_a   1.000
_cell.length_b   1.000
_cell.length_c   1.000
_cell.angle_alpha   90.00
_cell.angle_beta   90.00
_cell.angle_gamma   90.00
#
_symmetry.space_group_name_H-M   'P 1'
#
loop_
_entity.id
_entity.type
_entity.pdbx_description
1 polymer ?
#
loop_
_entity_poly.entity_id
_entity_poly.type
_entity_poly.pdbx_seq_one_letter_code
_entity_poly.pdbx_strand_id
1 'polypeptide(L)'
;MPIWDDDRELDANFTIEPETNGLSLVFDSCGGGYNKDYNAGLELLLVRLGANTATLTRAEIDTKKTEHLSEQARFIPLRRGYPVDLNNIDAKQLRRDLGASMKDVGSERETGDGNRQKRVRLYLEFDGGSWHPAFLETRLRGRVDYGHLARDSSRGSLPAIEDRDAPIQGLKRASAGRSSDAARNAAIENRAMELAASHYSARGWYVRDVSELRVQGKRVGYDLACTTEPQPEDPNNYEDPELAVEVKGTSTAGDAVIVTHNEVDQARRLGDRAELFVVANIQYKDGEASGGEVLLTRKKWVPEDPERLVPTQYTLTLT
;
A
#
# COMPACT_ATOMS: atom_id res chain seq x y z
N MET A 1 -8.55 7.35 11.52
CA MET A 1 -8.38 8.66 10.90
C MET A 1 -7.45 8.50 9.72
N PRO A 2 -7.92 8.78 8.49
CA PRO A 2 -7.07 8.86 7.32
C PRO A 2 -6.27 10.16 7.35
N ILE A 3 -5.10 10.14 6.71
CA ILE A 3 -4.19 11.28 6.60
C ILE A 3 -4.12 11.68 5.14
N TRP A 4 -4.20 12.98 4.82
CA TRP A 4 -3.99 13.51 3.46
C TRP A 4 -2.55 13.27 2.97
N ASP A 5 -2.32 13.46 1.67
CA ASP A 5 -0.98 13.38 1.06
C ASP A 5 -0.04 14.53 1.52
N ASP A 6 -0.58 15.54 2.21
CA ASP A 6 0.14 16.64 2.88
C ASP A 6 0.30 16.43 4.40
N ASP A 7 0.13 15.18 4.85
CA ASP A 7 0.27 14.73 6.24
C ASP A 7 -0.74 15.31 7.25
N ARG A 8 -1.78 16.01 6.77
CA ARG A 8 -2.87 16.46 7.62
C ARG A 8 -3.81 15.31 7.98
N GLU A 9 -3.89 14.99 9.27
CA GLU A 9 -4.93 14.09 9.79
C GLU A 9 -6.32 14.65 9.50
N LEU A 10 -7.19 13.79 8.97
CA LEU A 10 -8.59 14.10 8.76
C LEU A 10 -9.40 13.65 9.95
N ASP A 11 -10.21 14.57 10.48
CA ASP A 11 -11.28 14.26 11.41
C ASP A 11 -12.36 13.45 10.70
N ALA A 12 -12.11 12.15 10.53
CA ALA A 12 -12.89 11.18 9.78
C ALA A 12 -12.57 9.75 10.24
N ASN A 13 -13.30 9.22 11.20
CA ASN A 13 -13.06 7.87 11.72
C ASN A 13 -13.63 6.78 10.82
N PHE A 14 -12.89 5.68 10.76
CA PHE A 14 -13.30 4.48 10.05
C PHE A 14 -12.68 3.23 10.69
N THR A 15 -13.30 2.09 10.44
CA THR A 15 -12.79 0.75 10.78
C THR A 15 -12.96 -0.19 9.59
N ILE A 16 -12.14 -1.24 9.53
CA ILE A 16 -12.31 -2.33 8.57
C ILE A 16 -12.76 -3.58 9.32
N GLU A 17 -13.85 -4.19 8.85
CA GLU A 17 -14.44 -5.39 9.45
C GLU A 17 -14.43 -6.55 8.45
N PRO A 18 -14.18 -7.79 8.89
CA PRO A 18 -14.30 -8.96 8.04
C PRO A 18 -15.78 -9.27 7.73
N GLU A 19 -16.07 -9.64 6.49
CA GLU A 19 -17.39 -10.07 6.03
C GLU A 19 -17.30 -11.50 5.47
N THR A 20 -18.45 -12.18 5.33
CA THR A 20 -18.48 -13.56 4.81
C THR A 20 -17.83 -13.69 3.42
N ASN A 21 -17.98 -12.66 2.57
CA ASN A 21 -17.48 -12.66 1.19
C ASN A 21 -16.56 -11.47 0.89
N GLY A 22 -15.80 -10.97 1.88
CA GLY A 22 -14.87 -9.85 1.65
C GLY A 22 -14.60 -9.05 2.92
N LEU A 23 -14.49 -7.73 2.76
CA LEU A 23 -14.33 -6.79 3.86
C LEU A 23 -15.41 -5.73 3.81
N SER A 24 -15.65 -5.06 4.93
CA SER A 24 -16.42 -3.83 4.94
C SER A 24 -15.63 -2.70 5.57
N LEU A 25 -15.82 -1.50 5.01
CA LEU A 25 -15.37 -0.25 5.61
C LEU A 25 -16.56 0.39 6.31
N VAL A 26 -16.44 0.57 7.62
CA VAL A 26 -17.43 1.29 8.43
C VAL A 26 -16.92 2.70 8.66
N PHE A 27 -17.62 3.69 8.11
CA PHE A 27 -17.24 5.10 8.16
C PHE A 27 -18.19 5.84 9.10
N ASP A 28 -17.65 6.46 10.15
CA ASP A 28 -18.44 7.07 11.21
C ASP A 28 -19.15 8.36 10.76
N SER A 29 -20.34 8.61 11.34
CA SER A 29 -21.14 9.81 11.03
C SER A 29 -20.45 11.11 11.44
N CYS A 30 -20.78 12.21 10.78
CA CYS A 30 -20.46 13.57 11.24
C CYS A 30 -21.56 14.10 12.19
N GLY A 31 -21.16 14.64 13.35
CA GLY A 31 -22.08 15.23 14.31
C GLY A 31 -21.44 15.55 15.66
N GLY A 32 -22.02 16.50 16.42
CA GLY A 32 -21.59 16.80 17.79
C GLY A 32 -20.16 17.32 17.95
N GLY A 33 -19.52 17.79 16.86
CA GLY A 33 -18.13 18.24 16.86
C GLY A 33 -17.10 17.19 16.44
N TYR A 34 -17.54 15.99 16.07
CA TYR A 34 -16.69 14.88 15.60
C TYR A 34 -16.83 14.67 14.09
N ASN A 35 -15.79 14.11 13.48
CA ASN A 35 -15.71 13.77 12.06
C ASN A 35 -15.96 14.95 11.12
N LYS A 36 -15.41 16.14 11.44
CA LYS A 36 -15.63 17.39 10.68
C LYS A 36 -15.18 17.30 9.22
N ASP A 37 -14.23 16.41 8.92
CA ASP A 37 -13.71 16.17 7.58
C ASP A 37 -14.40 15.02 6.87
N TYR A 38 -15.59 14.58 7.31
CA TYR A 38 -16.34 13.44 6.73
C TYR A 38 -16.30 13.36 5.20
N ASN A 39 -16.59 14.46 4.50
CA ASN A 39 -16.63 14.44 3.04
C ASN A 39 -15.24 14.22 2.43
N ALA A 40 -14.23 14.89 2.98
CA ALA A 40 -12.84 14.76 2.55
C ALA A 40 -12.29 13.36 2.87
N GLY A 41 -12.55 12.86 4.07
CA GLY A 41 -12.14 11.53 4.50
C GLY A 41 -12.77 10.43 3.67
N LEU A 42 -14.08 10.49 3.41
CA LEU A 42 -14.75 9.50 2.58
C LEU A 42 -14.24 9.53 1.14
N GLU A 43 -14.03 10.72 0.56
CA GLU A 43 -13.48 10.86 -0.80
C GLU A 43 -12.07 10.27 -0.89
N LEU A 44 -11.19 10.58 0.07
CA LEU A 44 -9.84 10.03 0.14
C LEU A 44 -9.83 8.50 0.30
N LEU A 45 -10.69 7.96 1.16
CA LEU A 45 -10.81 6.51 1.35
C LEU A 45 -11.29 5.82 0.06
N LEU A 46 -12.23 6.42 -0.68
CA LEU A 46 -12.68 5.88 -1.97
C LEU A 46 -11.56 5.88 -3.02
N VAL A 47 -10.75 6.95 -3.08
CA VAL A 47 -9.55 7.00 -3.96
C VAL A 47 -8.57 5.89 -3.60
N ARG A 48 -8.25 5.74 -2.30
CA ARG A 48 -7.30 4.71 -1.84
C ARG A 48 -7.84 3.30 -2.06
N LEU A 49 -9.13 3.06 -1.84
CA LEU A 49 -9.76 1.79 -2.16
C LEU A 49 -9.67 1.49 -3.67
N GLY A 50 -9.91 2.49 -4.54
CA GLY A 50 -9.73 2.35 -5.98
C GLY A 50 -8.29 2.00 -6.39
N ALA A 51 -7.30 2.65 -5.77
CA ALA A 51 -5.89 2.33 -5.99
C ALA A 51 -5.50 0.91 -5.53
N ASN A 52 -6.27 0.31 -4.61
CA ASN A 52 -6.13 -1.09 -4.20
C ASN A 52 -7.14 -2.01 -4.91
N THR A 53 -7.63 -1.60 -6.09
CA THR A 53 -8.51 -2.40 -6.97
C THR A 53 -9.77 -2.93 -6.26
N ALA A 54 -10.31 -2.14 -5.34
CA ALA A 54 -11.54 -2.50 -4.64
C ALA A 54 -12.77 -2.29 -5.53
N THR A 55 -13.70 -3.23 -5.45
CA THR A 55 -15.05 -3.14 -6.00
C THR A 55 -16.04 -2.95 -4.85
N LEU A 56 -16.78 -1.85 -4.87
CA LEU A 56 -17.88 -1.61 -3.94
C LEU A 56 -19.10 -2.42 -4.39
N THR A 57 -19.48 -3.44 -3.64
CA THR A 57 -20.57 -4.35 -4.00
C THR A 57 -21.91 -3.95 -3.39
N ARG A 58 -21.89 -3.25 -2.25
CA ARG A 58 -23.07 -2.76 -1.55
C ARG A 58 -22.70 -1.62 -0.61
N ALA A 59 -23.65 -0.74 -0.28
CA ALA A 59 -23.51 0.18 0.86
C ALA A 59 -24.81 0.25 1.67
N GLU A 60 -24.68 0.45 2.98
CA GLU A 60 -25.79 0.52 3.93
C GLU A 60 -25.61 1.60 5.00
N ILE A 61 -26.72 2.08 5.55
CA ILE A 61 -26.70 2.92 6.75
C ILE A 61 -26.48 2.04 7.99
N ASP A 62 -25.37 2.28 8.69
CA ASP A 62 -24.95 1.54 9.87
C ASP A 62 -25.04 2.42 11.13
N THR A 63 -26.23 2.91 11.45
CA THR A 63 -26.47 3.73 12.64
C THR A 63 -27.25 2.93 13.67
N LYS A 64 -27.05 3.22 14.97
CA LYS A 64 -27.89 2.64 16.06
C LYS A 64 -29.39 2.82 15.83
N LYS A 65 -29.78 3.92 15.19
CA LYS A 65 -31.20 4.19 14.86
C LYS A 65 -31.74 3.27 13.79
N THR A 66 -30.91 2.78 12.87
CA THR A 66 -31.33 1.91 11.76
C THR A 66 -31.04 0.44 12.01
N GLU A 67 -30.38 0.10 13.12
CA GLU A 67 -29.97 -1.28 13.45
C GLU A 67 -31.12 -2.29 13.48
N HIS A 68 -32.32 -1.84 13.90
CA HIS A 68 -33.53 -2.67 13.96
C HIS A 68 -34.21 -2.87 12.59
N LEU A 69 -33.79 -2.14 11.56
CA LEU A 69 -34.34 -2.25 10.21
C LEU A 69 -33.69 -3.42 9.46
N SER A 70 -34.46 -4.03 8.57
CA SER A 70 -33.91 -5.05 7.64
C SER A 70 -32.79 -4.48 6.77
N GLU A 71 -31.87 -5.32 6.31
CA GLU A 71 -30.79 -4.94 5.37
C GLU A 71 -31.33 -4.14 4.17
N GLN A 72 -32.42 -4.60 3.58
CA GLN A 72 -33.05 -3.94 2.43
C GLN A 72 -33.54 -2.52 2.74
N ALA A 73 -33.96 -2.25 3.98
CA ALA A 73 -34.37 -0.93 4.43
C ALA A 73 -33.18 -0.03 4.83
N ARG A 74 -31.98 -0.59 4.99
CA ARG A 74 -30.72 0.15 5.25
C ARG A 74 -29.90 0.37 3.98
N PHE A 75 -30.23 -0.32 2.89
CA PHE A 75 -29.54 -0.25 1.61
C PHE A 75 -29.51 1.18 1.04
N ILE A 76 -28.34 1.61 0.57
CA ILE A 76 -28.12 2.89 -0.09
C ILE A 76 -28.10 2.65 -1.61
N PRO A 77 -29.19 2.95 -2.34
CA PRO A 77 -29.23 2.77 -3.78
C PRO A 77 -28.31 3.79 -4.47
N LEU A 78 -27.60 3.37 -5.52
CA LEU A 78 -26.88 4.27 -6.40
C LEU A 78 -27.60 4.35 -7.75
N ARG A 79 -27.66 5.54 -8.36
CA ARG A 79 -28.25 5.72 -9.70
C ARG A 79 -27.61 4.79 -10.74
N ARG A 80 -26.32 4.53 -10.60
CA ARG A 80 -25.55 3.64 -11.49
C ARG A 80 -25.67 2.16 -11.14
N GLY A 81 -26.24 1.81 -9.99
CA GLY A 81 -26.26 0.46 -9.45
C GLY A 81 -24.92 0.01 -8.85
N TYR A 82 -24.94 -1.21 -8.29
CA TYR A 82 -23.77 -1.97 -7.85
C TYR A 82 -23.59 -3.19 -8.78
N PRO A 83 -22.37 -3.77 -8.89
CA PRO A 83 -21.12 -3.33 -8.26
C PRO A 83 -20.53 -2.05 -8.88
N VAL A 84 -19.67 -1.37 -8.13
CA VAL A 84 -18.93 -0.18 -8.57
C VAL A 84 -17.43 -0.44 -8.44
N ASP A 85 -16.76 -0.59 -9.58
CA ASP A 85 -15.29 -0.60 -9.65
C ASP A 85 -14.77 0.79 -9.23
N LEU A 86 -14.03 0.84 -8.11
CA LEU A 86 -13.54 2.08 -7.53
C LEU A 86 -12.28 2.61 -8.24
N ASN A 87 -11.58 1.78 -9.02
CA ASN A 87 -10.39 2.20 -9.78
C ASN A 87 -10.76 3.03 -11.01
N ASN A 88 -11.96 2.84 -11.55
CA ASN A 88 -12.42 3.45 -12.80
C ASN A 88 -13.55 4.48 -12.60
N ILE A 89 -13.64 5.11 -11.43
CA ILE A 89 -14.69 6.09 -11.12
C ILE A 89 -14.14 7.37 -10.49
N ASP A 90 -14.83 8.49 -10.75
CA ASP A 90 -14.62 9.73 -10.01
C ASP A 90 -15.12 9.57 -8.56
N ALA A 91 -14.17 9.43 -7.63
CA ALA A 91 -14.43 9.28 -6.20
C ALA A 91 -15.26 10.42 -5.60
N LYS A 92 -15.06 11.66 -6.08
CA LYS A 92 -15.83 12.83 -5.64
C LYS A 92 -17.27 12.75 -6.07
N GLN A 93 -17.52 12.29 -7.30
CA GLN A 93 -18.87 12.07 -7.80
C GLN A 93 -19.54 10.89 -7.09
N LEU A 94 -18.84 9.78 -6.88
CA LEU A 94 -19.38 8.65 -6.13
C LEU A 94 -19.75 9.04 -4.69
N ARG A 95 -18.91 9.82 -4.01
CA ARG A 95 -19.19 10.36 -2.68
C ARG A 95 -20.44 11.27 -2.66
N ARG A 96 -20.66 12.07 -3.72
CA ARG A 96 -21.89 12.88 -3.89
C ARG A 96 -23.12 11.99 -3.98
N ASP A 97 -23.05 10.95 -4.80
CA ASP A 97 -24.17 10.04 -5.06
C ASP A 97 -24.53 9.22 -3.81
N LEU A 98 -23.52 8.73 -3.08
CA LEU A 98 -23.69 8.09 -1.77
C LEU A 98 -24.41 9.02 -0.79
N GLY A 99 -23.88 10.23 -0.57
CA GLY A 99 -24.46 11.19 0.39
C GLY A 99 -25.87 11.66 0.01
N ALA A 100 -26.18 11.79 -1.28
CA ALA A 100 -27.53 12.12 -1.76
C ALA A 100 -28.52 10.99 -1.42
N SER A 101 -28.10 9.75 -1.62
CA SER A 101 -28.95 8.57 -1.43
C SER A 101 -29.15 8.22 0.06
N MET A 102 -28.18 8.55 0.92
CA MET A 102 -28.31 8.41 2.37
C MET A 102 -29.41 9.28 3.00
N LYS A 103 -29.82 10.37 2.32
CA LYS A 103 -30.82 11.32 2.85
C LYS A 103 -32.13 10.62 3.22
N ASP A 104 -32.57 9.71 2.36
CA ASP A 104 -33.92 9.13 2.40
C ASP A 104 -33.96 7.74 3.08
N VAL A 105 -32.80 7.17 3.40
CA VAL A 105 -32.71 5.84 4.04
C VAL A 105 -32.91 5.96 5.55
N GLY A 106 -33.90 5.21 6.07
CA GLY A 106 -34.18 5.07 7.51
C GLY A 106 -34.85 6.28 8.17
N SER A 107 -35.39 7.24 7.41
CA SER A 107 -36.19 8.35 7.95
C SER A 107 -37.68 8.02 7.90
N GLU A 108 -38.28 7.73 9.05
CA GLU A 108 -39.73 7.83 9.21
C GLU A 108 -40.10 9.33 9.15
N ARG A 109 -40.45 9.81 7.95
CA ARG A 109 -41.06 11.13 7.66
C ARG A 109 -40.88 12.20 8.75
N GLU A 110 -39.71 12.86 8.77
CA GLU A 110 -39.57 14.14 9.47
C GLU A 110 -39.14 15.22 8.47
N THR A 111 -39.92 16.29 8.46
CA THR A 111 -39.75 17.50 7.67
C THR A 111 -38.47 18.23 8.09
N GLY A 112 -37.35 17.87 7.47
CA GLY A 112 -36.05 18.51 7.64
C GLY A 112 -35.10 18.08 6.54
N ASP A 113 -34.06 18.89 6.26
CA ASP A 113 -33.02 18.53 5.30
C ASP A 113 -32.22 17.34 5.87
N GLY A 114 -32.62 16.11 5.49
CA GLY A 114 -32.06 14.87 6.05
C GLY A 114 -30.53 14.80 5.99
N ASN A 115 -29.93 14.30 7.08
CA ASN A 115 -28.48 14.21 7.26
C ASN A 115 -27.83 13.31 6.18
N ARG A 116 -26.88 13.88 5.44
CA ARG A 116 -26.11 13.21 4.36
C ARG A 116 -24.77 12.63 4.82
N GLN A 117 -24.43 12.80 6.10
CA GLN A 117 -23.18 12.37 6.72
C GLN A 117 -23.47 11.37 7.85
N LYS A 118 -24.28 10.35 7.53
CA LYS A 118 -24.63 9.26 8.44
C LYS A 118 -23.47 8.24 8.50
N ARG A 119 -23.47 7.39 9.52
CA ARG A 119 -22.54 6.26 9.58
C ARG A 119 -22.93 5.27 8.49
N VAL A 120 -21.95 4.88 7.69
CA VAL A 120 -22.15 4.04 6.51
C VAL A 120 -21.23 2.84 6.56
N ARG A 121 -21.73 1.68 6.13
CA ARG A 121 -20.95 0.49 5.85
C ARG A 121 -20.83 0.31 4.34
N LEU A 122 -19.62 0.18 3.84
CA LEU A 122 -19.29 -0.08 2.45
C LEU A 122 -18.78 -1.52 2.34
N TYR A 123 -19.45 -2.37 1.57
CA TYR A 123 -19.05 -3.75 1.35
C TYR A 123 -18.11 -3.82 0.13
N LEU A 124 -16.97 -4.45 0.33
CA LEU A 124 -15.84 -4.41 -0.57
C LEU A 124 -15.43 -5.82 -0.97
N GLU A 125 -15.32 -6.02 -2.27
CA GLU A 125 -14.62 -7.14 -2.87
C GLU A 125 -13.34 -6.62 -3.53
N PHE A 126 -12.33 -7.47 -3.64
CA PHE A 126 -11.05 -7.10 -4.22
C PHE A 126 -10.71 -8.11 -5.30
N ASP A 127 -10.32 -7.62 -6.47
CA ASP A 127 -9.85 -8.48 -7.54
C ASP A 127 -8.51 -9.09 -7.12
N GLY A 128 -8.43 -10.42 -7.08
CA GLY A 128 -7.17 -11.13 -6.92
C GLY A 128 -6.71 -11.42 -5.49
N GLY A 129 -7.61 -11.54 -4.51
CA GLY A 129 -7.23 -12.11 -3.22
C GLY A 129 -8.05 -11.72 -1.97
N SER A 130 -7.79 -12.42 -0.86
CA SER A 130 -8.35 -12.10 0.45
C SER A 130 -7.49 -11.06 1.18
N TRP A 131 -8.06 -9.90 1.48
CA TRP A 131 -7.38 -8.86 2.23
C TRP A 131 -7.58 -9.06 3.74
N HIS A 132 -6.52 -8.89 4.53
CA HIS A 132 -6.64 -8.88 5.99
C HIS A 132 -7.13 -7.50 6.48
N PRO A 133 -8.14 -7.42 7.39
CA PRO A 133 -8.74 -6.15 7.81
C PRO A 133 -7.72 -5.10 8.30
N ALA A 134 -6.82 -5.50 9.20
CA ALA A 134 -5.80 -4.61 9.77
C ALA A 134 -4.79 -4.07 8.75
N PHE A 135 -4.53 -4.85 7.68
CA PHE A 135 -3.60 -4.45 6.63
C PHE A 135 -4.23 -3.38 5.75
N LEU A 136 -5.46 -3.62 5.30
CA LEU A 136 -6.22 -2.64 4.55
C LEU A 136 -6.41 -1.36 5.38
N GLU A 137 -6.72 -1.49 6.67
CA GLU A 137 -6.87 -0.34 7.55
C GLU A 137 -5.61 0.52 7.64
N THR A 138 -4.43 -0.10 7.82
CA THR A 138 -3.14 0.59 7.84
C THR A 138 -2.89 1.32 6.51
N ARG A 139 -3.10 0.63 5.38
CA ARG A 139 -2.93 1.19 4.04
C ARG A 139 -3.86 2.38 3.79
N LEU A 140 -5.12 2.28 4.20
CA LEU A 140 -6.11 3.34 4.04
C LEU A 140 -5.86 4.54 4.97
N ARG A 141 -5.18 4.34 6.11
CA ARG A 141 -4.78 5.43 7.00
C ARG A 141 -3.69 6.32 6.39
N GLY A 142 -2.82 5.77 5.54
CA GLY A 142 -1.74 6.51 4.87
C GLY A 142 -0.42 6.56 5.64
N ARG A 143 -0.29 5.85 6.77
CA ARG A 143 0.99 5.62 7.45
C ARG A 143 1.48 4.23 7.12
N VAL A 144 2.59 4.09 6.41
CA VAL A 144 3.37 2.84 6.46
C VAL A 144 4.65 3.13 7.23
N ASP A 145 4.51 3.20 8.56
CA ASP A 145 5.61 3.11 9.50
C ASP A 145 5.61 1.66 10.05
N TYR A 146 6.53 0.84 9.54
CA TYR A 146 6.65 -0.57 9.95
C TYR A 146 7.19 -0.70 11.39
N GLY A 147 7.63 0.40 12.02
CA GLY A 147 8.21 0.41 13.37
C GLY A 147 7.24 0.03 14.50
N HIS A 148 5.92 0.12 14.30
CA HIS A 148 4.95 -0.17 15.37
C HIS A 148 4.47 -1.65 15.41
N LEU A 149 4.56 -2.39 14.30
CA LEU A 149 4.09 -3.79 14.23
C LEU A 149 5.01 -4.79 14.95
N ALA A 150 6.27 -4.41 15.23
CA ALA A 150 7.27 -5.28 15.83
C ALA A 150 7.22 -5.36 17.38
N ARG A 151 6.33 -4.60 18.05
CA ARG A 151 6.24 -4.59 19.52
C ARG A 151 5.10 -5.42 20.12
N ASP A 152 4.14 -5.86 19.30
CA ASP A 152 3.08 -6.75 19.77
C ASP A 152 3.44 -8.21 19.50
N SER A 153 4.39 -8.70 20.31
CA SER A 153 4.94 -10.05 20.28
C SER A 153 3.90 -11.08 20.75
N SER A 154 2.94 -11.41 19.90
CA SER A 154 2.07 -12.58 20.10
C SER A 154 1.53 -13.20 18.81
N ARG A 155 2.29 -13.18 17.70
CA ARG A 155 2.06 -14.06 16.54
C ARG A 155 3.38 -14.61 16.02
N GLY A 156 3.37 -15.90 15.66
CA GLY A 156 4.55 -16.76 15.53
C GLY A 156 5.69 -16.19 14.70
N SER A 157 6.91 -16.40 15.22
CA SER A 157 8.16 -16.04 14.57
C SER A 157 8.19 -16.47 13.10
N LEU A 158 8.25 -15.50 12.20
CA LEU A 158 8.86 -15.74 10.88
C LEU A 158 10.33 -16.09 11.12
N PRO A 159 10.87 -17.12 10.46
CA PRO A 159 12.23 -17.58 10.73
C PRO A 159 13.22 -16.45 10.47
N ALA A 160 14.15 -16.25 11.41
CA ALA A 160 15.30 -15.39 11.19
C ALA A 160 16.03 -15.87 9.93
N ILE A 161 16.01 -15.05 8.88
CA ILE A 161 16.63 -15.37 7.60
C ILE A 161 18.14 -15.13 7.74
N GLU A 162 18.93 -16.18 7.57
CA GLU A 162 20.40 -16.17 7.65
C GLU A 162 21.02 -15.34 6.52
N ASP A 163 21.93 -14.42 6.86
CA ASP A 163 22.75 -13.66 5.92
C ASP A 163 23.61 -14.63 5.10
N ARG A 164 23.42 -14.70 3.78
CA ARG A 164 24.34 -15.39 2.87
C ARG A 164 25.29 -14.39 2.22
N ASP A 165 26.47 -14.23 2.81
CA ASP A 165 27.58 -13.38 2.30
C ASP A 165 28.33 -13.97 1.09
N ALA A 166 27.80 -14.99 0.41
CA ALA A 166 28.57 -15.75 -0.59
C ALA A 166 28.61 -15.08 -1.98
N PRO A 167 29.78 -15.04 -2.65
CA PRO A 167 29.86 -14.62 -4.04
C PRO A 167 29.19 -15.66 -4.96
N ILE A 168 28.11 -15.27 -5.62
CA ILE A 168 27.47 -16.11 -6.65
C ILE A 168 28.43 -16.21 -7.85
N GLN A 169 29.13 -17.33 -7.96
CA GLN A 169 29.90 -17.71 -9.15
C GLN A 169 29.05 -18.61 -10.05
N GLY A 170 28.83 -18.13 -11.27
CA GLY A 170 28.62 -18.95 -12.47
C GLY A 170 27.44 -19.92 -12.46
N LEU A 171 26.24 -19.45 -12.77
CA LEU A 171 25.19 -20.29 -13.36
C LEU A 171 24.38 -19.52 -14.43
N LYS A 172 23.83 -20.30 -15.37
CA LYS A 172 23.49 -19.92 -16.75
C LYS A 172 22.39 -18.85 -16.85
N ARG A 173 22.60 -17.92 -17.79
CA ARG A 173 21.75 -16.76 -18.12
C ARG A 173 20.34 -17.19 -18.54
N ALA A 174 19.35 -16.94 -17.71
CA ALA A 174 17.94 -16.87 -18.12
C ALA A 174 17.48 -15.41 -17.97
N SER A 175 17.24 -14.75 -19.10
CA SER A 175 16.73 -13.39 -19.13
C SER A 175 15.30 -13.34 -18.61
N ALA A 176 15.05 -12.56 -17.56
CA ALA A 176 13.72 -12.25 -17.09
C ALA A 176 12.94 -11.53 -18.22
N GLY A 177 11.96 -12.24 -18.80
CA GLY A 177 11.08 -11.68 -19.82
C GLY A 177 10.19 -10.59 -19.22
N ARG A 178 10.03 -9.48 -19.94
CA ARG A 178 9.05 -8.43 -19.62
C ARG A 178 7.65 -9.04 -19.70
N SER A 179 7.08 -9.42 -18.56
CA SER A 179 5.68 -9.84 -18.48
C SER A 179 4.78 -8.61 -18.61
N SER A 180 3.74 -8.71 -19.45
CA SER A 180 2.75 -7.65 -19.72
C SER A 180 1.68 -7.51 -18.62
N ASP A 181 1.84 -8.19 -17.49
CA ASP A 181 0.86 -8.21 -16.41
C ASP A 181 1.29 -7.28 -15.27
N ALA A 182 0.80 -6.04 -15.33
CA ALA A 182 1.11 -5.00 -14.35
C ALA A 182 0.65 -5.39 -12.93
N ALA A 183 -0.49 -6.09 -12.81
CA ALA A 183 -1.01 -6.54 -11.53
C ALA A 183 -0.10 -7.61 -10.90
N ARG A 184 0.37 -8.56 -11.70
CA ARG A 184 1.37 -9.54 -11.28
C ARG A 184 2.67 -8.90 -10.82
N ASN A 185 3.20 -7.94 -11.57
CA ASN A 185 4.46 -7.29 -11.23
C ASN A 185 4.33 -6.48 -9.93
N ALA A 186 3.22 -5.75 -9.75
CA ALA A 186 2.92 -5.03 -8.52
C ALA A 186 2.78 -5.97 -7.31
N ALA A 187 2.11 -7.12 -7.46
CA ALA A 187 2.00 -8.10 -6.39
C ALA A 187 3.38 -8.65 -5.97
N ILE A 188 4.25 -8.95 -6.94
CA ILE A 188 5.61 -9.42 -6.69
C ILE A 188 6.45 -8.34 -6.00
N GLU A 189 6.36 -7.08 -6.45
CA GLU A 189 7.05 -5.94 -5.87
C GLU A 189 6.61 -5.70 -4.42
N ASN A 190 5.31 -5.67 -4.17
CA ASN A 190 4.73 -5.52 -2.83
C ASN A 190 5.21 -6.63 -1.88
N ARG A 191 5.23 -7.88 -2.35
CA ARG A 191 5.71 -9.01 -1.54
C ARG A 191 7.19 -8.89 -1.19
N ALA A 192 8.01 -8.40 -2.13
CA ALA A 192 9.42 -8.17 -1.88
C ALA A 192 9.64 -7.04 -0.86
N MET A 193 8.90 -5.93 -1.00
CA MET A 193 8.92 -4.79 -0.07
C MET A 193 8.56 -5.20 1.36
N GLU A 194 7.52 -6.03 1.51
CA GLU A 194 7.07 -6.52 2.81
C GLU A 194 8.13 -7.38 3.50
N LEU A 195 8.76 -8.29 2.74
CA LEU A 195 9.85 -9.13 3.24
C LEU A 195 11.10 -8.31 3.60
N ALA A 196 11.43 -7.29 2.81
CA ALA A 196 12.53 -6.38 3.08
C ALA A 196 12.28 -5.57 4.36
N ALA A 197 11.11 -4.94 4.47
CA ALA A 197 10.75 -4.16 5.65
C ALA A 197 10.78 -5.03 6.92
N SER A 198 10.18 -6.22 6.87
CA SER A 198 10.22 -7.18 7.99
C SER A 198 11.65 -7.58 8.35
N HIS A 199 12.54 -7.76 7.36
CA HIS A 199 13.92 -8.16 7.59
C HIS A 199 14.73 -7.10 8.36
N TYR A 200 14.61 -5.82 7.97
CA TYR A 200 15.34 -4.73 8.60
C TYR A 200 14.72 -4.33 9.95
N SER A 201 13.39 -4.32 10.07
CA SER A 201 12.73 -4.08 11.36
C SER A 201 13.10 -5.15 12.40
N ALA A 202 13.19 -6.43 12.01
CA ALA A 202 13.64 -7.50 12.91
C ALA A 202 15.11 -7.32 13.38
N ARG A 203 15.90 -6.51 12.67
CA ARG A 203 17.29 -6.15 13.02
C ARG A 203 17.39 -4.85 13.82
N GLY A 204 16.25 -4.28 14.24
CA GLY A 204 16.18 -3.11 15.10
C GLY A 204 16.16 -1.77 14.37
N TRP A 205 16.00 -1.76 13.04
CA TRP A 205 15.87 -0.53 12.26
C TRP A 205 14.44 0.03 12.33
N TYR A 206 14.32 1.36 12.35
CA TYR A 206 13.11 2.04 11.90
C TYR A 206 13.10 2.01 10.38
N VAL A 207 12.02 1.52 9.79
CA VAL A 207 11.92 1.32 8.34
C VAL A 207 10.76 2.13 7.79
N ARG A 208 11.06 3.06 6.89
CA ARG A 208 10.08 3.87 6.16
C ARG A 208 10.10 3.48 4.69
N ASP A 209 8.92 3.25 4.12
CA ASP A 209 8.75 3.18 2.67
C ASP A 209 8.89 4.59 2.07
N VAL A 210 9.89 4.75 1.21
CA VAL A 210 10.22 6.01 0.53
C VAL A 210 10.26 5.83 -0.99
N SER A 211 9.77 4.70 -1.51
CA SER A 211 9.74 4.38 -2.93
C SER A 211 9.07 5.48 -3.77
N GLU A 212 8.01 6.10 -3.26
CA GLU A 212 7.30 7.21 -3.92
C GLU A 212 7.71 8.60 -3.40
N LEU A 213 8.55 8.68 -2.36
CA LEU A 213 8.90 9.92 -1.69
C LEU A 213 9.64 10.88 -2.62
N ARG A 214 9.23 12.16 -2.58
CA ARG A 214 9.87 13.25 -3.32
C ARG A 214 10.37 14.33 -2.38
N VAL A 215 11.64 14.67 -2.54
CA VAL A 215 12.31 15.77 -1.83
C VAL A 215 12.65 16.83 -2.87
N GLN A 216 12.15 18.06 -2.66
CA GLN A 216 12.34 19.18 -3.59
C GLN A 216 11.95 18.83 -5.05
N GLY A 217 10.86 18.06 -5.22
CA GLY A 217 10.33 17.64 -6.51
C GLY A 217 11.02 16.43 -7.17
N LYS A 218 12.10 15.90 -6.58
CA LYS A 218 12.84 14.74 -7.10
C LYS A 218 12.58 13.50 -6.25
N ARG A 219 12.46 12.32 -6.88
CA ARG A 219 12.39 11.05 -6.14
C ARG A 219 13.70 10.83 -5.39
N VAL A 220 13.62 10.27 -4.19
CA VAL A 220 14.80 9.95 -3.37
C VAL A 220 15.69 8.87 -4.00
N GLY A 221 15.09 7.96 -4.77
CA GLY A 221 15.80 7.01 -5.64
C GLY A 221 16.13 5.64 -5.03
N TYR A 222 15.47 5.27 -3.92
CA TYR A 222 15.51 3.95 -3.29
C TYR A 222 14.16 3.68 -2.62
N ASP A 223 13.94 2.45 -2.18
CA ASP A 223 12.62 1.99 -1.76
C ASP A 223 12.40 2.09 -0.24
N LEU A 224 13.39 1.71 0.58
CA LEU A 224 13.28 1.78 2.04
C LEU A 224 14.38 2.65 2.64
N ALA A 225 14.00 3.47 3.60
CA ALA A 225 14.90 4.21 4.46
C ALA A 225 14.96 3.52 5.83
N CYS A 226 16.16 3.07 6.21
CA CYS A 226 16.43 2.39 7.46
C CYS A 226 17.30 3.27 8.36
N THR A 227 16.76 3.63 9.52
CA THR A 227 17.39 4.55 10.47
C THR A 227 17.38 4.05 11.90
N THR A 228 18.28 4.56 12.73
CA THR A 228 18.35 4.20 14.16
C THR A 228 17.32 4.96 15.00
N GLU A 229 16.86 6.10 14.49
CA GLU A 229 15.75 6.90 15.02
C GLU A 229 14.73 7.21 13.91
N PRO A 230 13.44 7.43 14.23
CA PRO A 230 12.45 7.78 13.22
C PRO A 230 12.85 9.02 12.40
N GLN A 231 12.78 8.92 11.07
CA GLN A 231 13.01 10.03 10.16
C GLN A 231 11.94 11.12 10.31
N PRO A 232 12.27 12.42 10.10
CA PRO A 232 11.28 13.49 10.09
C PRO A 232 10.15 13.20 9.13
N GLU A 233 8.92 13.45 9.56
CA GLU A 233 7.73 13.23 8.73
C GLU A 233 7.72 14.20 7.53
N ASP A 234 8.12 15.46 7.76
CA ASP A 234 8.23 16.51 6.73
C ASP A 234 9.25 16.13 5.63
N PRO A 235 8.81 15.94 4.38
CA PRO A 235 9.68 15.58 3.27
C PRO A 235 10.74 16.65 2.96
N ASN A 236 10.55 17.90 3.39
CA ASN A 236 11.55 18.95 3.21
C ASN A 236 12.68 18.89 4.23
N ASN A 237 12.49 18.14 5.32
CA ASN A 237 13.50 17.85 6.34
C ASN A 237 14.02 16.42 6.21
N TYR A 238 13.79 15.78 5.06
CA TYR A 238 14.29 14.45 4.78
C TYR A 238 15.82 14.47 4.65
N GLU A 239 16.48 13.67 5.47
CA GLU A 239 17.92 13.43 5.37
C GLU A 239 18.17 12.02 4.85
N ASP A 240 19.26 11.84 4.10
CA ASP A 240 19.64 10.49 3.65
C ASP A 240 19.80 9.57 4.88
N PRO A 241 19.20 8.37 4.88
CA PRO A 241 19.23 7.47 6.02
C PRO A 241 20.64 6.92 6.28
N GLU A 242 20.83 6.30 7.46
CA GLU A 242 22.01 5.49 7.74
C GLU A 242 22.11 4.31 6.78
N LEU A 243 20.97 3.75 6.37
CA LEU A 243 20.89 2.68 5.39
C LEU A 243 19.72 2.91 4.42
N ALA A 244 20.03 2.97 3.13
CA ALA A 244 19.08 3.10 2.03
C ALA A 244 19.02 1.78 1.26
N VAL A 245 17.83 1.21 1.13
CA VAL A 245 17.63 -0.12 0.57
C VAL A 245 16.83 -0.02 -0.74
N GLU A 246 17.41 -0.56 -1.80
CA GLU A 246 16.72 -0.84 -3.06
C GLU A 246 16.19 -2.28 -3.02
N VAL A 247 14.92 -2.50 -3.33
CA VAL A 247 14.26 -3.80 -3.22
C VAL A 247 13.91 -4.35 -4.60
N LYS A 248 14.33 -5.59 -4.89
CA LYS A 248 13.99 -6.28 -6.14
C LYS A 248 13.29 -7.60 -5.85
N GLY A 249 12.08 -7.74 -6.38
CA GLY A 249 11.31 -8.99 -6.37
C GLY A 249 11.37 -9.72 -7.71
N THR A 250 11.48 -11.04 -7.67
CA THR A 250 11.32 -11.89 -8.86
C THR A 250 10.65 -13.21 -8.54
N SER A 251 9.90 -13.73 -9.53
CA SER A 251 9.33 -15.08 -9.48
C SER A 251 10.31 -16.18 -9.91
N THR A 252 11.47 -15.81 -10.45
CA THR A 252 12.53 -16.75 -10.84
C THR A 252 13.46 -17.05 -9.68
N ALA A 253 14.45 -17.93 -9.89
CA ALA A 253 15.49 -18.26 -8.90
C ALA A 253 16.44 -17.10 -8.55
N GLY A 254 16.23 -15.88 -9.08
CA GLY A 254 17.02 -14.70 -8.72
C GLY A 254 18.46 -14.69 -9.23
N ASP A 255 18.77 -15.50 -10.25
CA ASP A 255 20.10 -15.55 -10.88
C ASP A 255 20.56 -14.20 -11.46
N ALA A 256 19.61 -13.34 -11.81
CA ALA A 256 19.83 -11.97 -12.22
C ALA A 256 18.61 -11.10 -11.89
N VAL A 257 18.84 -9.85 -11.53
CA VAL A 257 17.82 -8.80 -11.40
C VAL A 257 18.16 -7.65 -12.34
N ILE A 258 17.13 -6.97 -12.82
CA ILE A 258 17.29 -5.77 -13.64
C ILE A 258 17.36 -4.58 -12.70
N VAL A 259 18.41 -3.78 -12.84
CA VAL A 259 18.55 -2.48 -12.19
C VAL A 259 18.63 -1.38 -13.25
N THR A 260 18.06 -0.23 -12.96
CA THR A 260 18.10 0.92 -13.85
C THR A 260 19.40 1.71 -13.69
N HIS A 261 19.73 2.56 -14.68
CA HIS A 261 20.88 3.46 -14.58
C HIS A 261 20.79 4.38 -13.35
N ASN A 262 19.59 4.89 -13.06
CA ASN A 262 19.36 5.77 -11.91
C ASN A 262 19.60 5.03 -10.59
N GLU A 263 19.14 3.78 -10.46
CA GLU A 263 19.38 2.97 -9.26
C GLU A 263 20.88 2.74 -9.05
N VAL A 264 21.62 2.43 -10.12
CA VAL A 264 23.07 2.26 -10.08
C VAL A 264 23.78 3.56 -9.67
N ASP A 265 23.40 4.70 -10.23
CA ASP A 265 24.00 5.99 -9.88
C ASP A 265 23.66 6.42 -8.46
N GLN A 266 22.45 6.11 -7.99
CA GLN A 266 22.03 6.37 -6.63
C GLN A 266 22.81 5.51 -5.63
N ALA A 267 23.06 4.24 -5.94
CA ALA A 267 23.92 3.38 -5.13
C ALA A 267 25.35 3.92 -5.03
N ARG A 268 25.92 4.38 -6.16
CA ARG A 268 27.25 5.03 -6.17
C ARG A 268 27.29 6.28 -5.31
N ARG A 269 26.22 7.09 -5.33
CA ARG A 269 26.11 8.30 -4.51
C ARG A 269 26.08 7.99 -3.02
N LEU A 270 25.35 6.94 -2.63
CA LEU A 270 25.16 6.55 -1.22
C LEU A 270 26.32 5.73 -0.68
N GLY A 271 27.07 5.03 -1.54
CA GLY A 271 28.24 4.23 -1.20
C GLY A 271 27.90 3.13 -0.20
N ASP A 272 28.63 3.10 0.92
CA ASP A 272 28.46 2.10 1.98
C ASP A 272 27.07 2.08 2.65
N ARG A 273 26.26 3.12 2.41
CA ARG A 273 24.88 3.21 2.91
C ARG A 273 23.84 2.59 1.98
N ALA A 274 24.22 2.17 0.77
CA ALA A 274 23.32 1.50 -0.16
C ALA A 274 23.33 -0.01 0.06
N GLU A 275 22.15 -0.61 0.14
CA GLU A 275 21.97 -2.06 0.08
C GLU A 275 20.97 -2.43 -1.02
N LEU A 276 21.23 -3.54 -1.69
CA LEU A 276 20.29 -4.17 -2.62
C LEU A 276 19.71 -5.41 -1.94
N PHE A 277 18.40 -5.41 -1.76
CA PHE A 277 17.64 -6.50 -1.16
C PHE A 277 16.89 -7.27 -2.24
N VAL A 278 17.26 -8.54 -2.46
CA VAL A 278 16.65 -9.36 -3.52
C VAL A 278 15.81 -10.47 -2.92
N VAL A 279 14.56 -10.54 -3.33
CA VAL A 279 13.63 -11.63 -3.03
C VAL A 279 13.34 -12.41 -4.32
N ALA A 280 13.64 -13.69 -4.30
CA ALA A 280 13.43 -14.59 -5.43
C ALA A 280 12.37 -15.65 -5.13
N ASN A 281 12.03 -16.46 -6.13
CA ASN A 281 11.06 -17.54 -6.01
C ASN A 281 9.70 -17.07 -5.47
N ILE A 282 9.32 -15.81 -5.74
CA ILE A 282 8.01 -15.29 -5.38
C ILE A 282 6.97 -15.97 -6.26
N GLN A 283 6.03 -16.65 -5.62
CA GLN A 283 4.96 -17.35 -6.31
C GLN A 283 3.82 -16.38 -6.53
N TYR A 284 3.33 -16.30 -7.76
CA TYR A 284 2.13 -15.53 -8.08
C TYR A 284 1.02 -16.48 -8.51
N LYS A 285 -0.09 -16.48 -7.78
CA LYS A 285 -1.24 -17.32 -8.05
C LYS A 285 -2.51 -16.58 -7.62
N ASP A 286 -3.53 -16.63 -8.48
CA ASP A 286 -4.88 -16.10 -8.19
C ASP A 286 -4.90 -14.62 -7.78
N GLY A 287 -3.96 -13.81 -8.31
CA GLY A 287 -3.84 -12.39 -7.98
C GLY A 287 -2.92 -12.08 -6.81
N GLU A 288 -2.51 -13.09 -6.04
CA GLU A 288 -1.69 -12.92 -4.84
C GLU A 288 -0.25 -13.36 -5.07
N ALA A 289 0.68 -12.62 -4.46
CA ALA A 289 2.09 -13.01 -4.37
C ALA A 289 2.38 -13.62 -2.99
N SER A 290 3.03 -14.77 -2.95
CA SER A 290 3.35 -15.50 -1.72
C SER A 290 4.73 -16.16 -1.79
N GLY A 291 5.17 -16.70 -0.66
CA GLY A 291 6.52 -17.26 -0.54
C GLY A 291 7.59 -16.16 -0.64
N GLY A 292 8.65 -16.45 -1.38
CA GLY A 292 9.84 -15.60 -1.47
C GLY A 292 11.00 -16.15 -0.63
N GLU A 293 12.13 -16.38 -1.28
CA GLU A 293 13.41 -16.63 -0.62
C GLU A 293 14.25 -15.35 -0.73
N VAL A 294 14.68 -14.80 0.39
CA VAL A 294 15.60 -13.66 0.40
C VAL A 294 16.97 -14.20 0.01
N LEU A 295 17.45 -13.80 -1.17
CA LEU A 295 18.70 -14.32 -1.71
C LEU A 295 19.91 -13.44 -1.36
N LEU A 296 19.72 -12.14 -1.17
CA LEU A 296 20.82 -11.18 -1.02
C LEU A 296 20.48 -10.02 -0.08
N THR A 297 21.33 -9.82 0.92
CA THR A 297 21.69 -8.52 1.50
C THR A 297 23.12 -8.22 1.06
N ARG A 298 23.31 -7.48 -0.04
CA ARG A 298 24.65 -6.98 -0.36
C ARG A 298 24.92 -5.80 0.56
N LYS A 299 25.52 -6.06 1.74
CA LYS A 299 26.13 -5.01 2.55
C LYS A 299 27.09 -4.25 1.65
N LYS A 300 26.86 -2.95 1.49
CA LYS A 300 27.59 -2.08 0.54
C LYS A 300 27.36 -2.52 -0.90
N TRP A 301 26.18 -2.23 -1.44
CA TRP A 301 25.93 -2.37 -2.87
C TRP A 301 26.78 -1.36 -3.64
N VAL A 302 27.98 -1.80 -4.00
CA VAL A 302 28.94 -1.03 -4.79
C VAL A 302 28.91 -1.58 -6.22
N PRO A 303 28.21 -0.93 -7.17
CA PRO A 303 28.16 -1.33 -8.58
C PRO A 303 29.47 -0.98 -9.32
N GLU A 304 30.59 -1.49 -8.82
CA GLU A 304 31.95 -1.27 -9.34
C GLU A 304 32.45 -2.36 -10.27
N ASP A 305 31.71 -3.48 -10.42
CA ASP A 305 32.10 -4.56 -11.32
C ASP A 305 31.38 -4.41 -12.69
N PRO A 306 32.00 -3.73 -13.69
CA PRO A 306 31.41 -3.56 -15.01
C PRO A 306 31.20 -4.87 -15.76
N GLU A 307 31.80 -6.00 -15.33
CA GLU A 307 31.52 -7.31 -15.93
C GLU A 307 30.20 -7.93 -15.42
N ARG A 308 29.64 -7.42 -14.32
CA ARG A 308 28.35 -7.88 -13.74
C ARG A 308 27.16 -7.00 -14.10
N LEU A 309 27.39 -5.77 -14.54
CA LEU A 309 26.35 -4.88 -15.05
C LEU A 309 26.36 -4.90 -16.58
N VAL A 310 25.42 -5.65 -17.15
CA VAL A 310 25.21 -5.69 -18.59
C VAL A 310 24.12 -4.68 -18.96
N PRO A 311 24.40 -3.69 -19.83
CA PRO A 311 23.36 -2.80 -20.33
C PRO A 311 22.27 -3.60 -21.05
N THR A 312 21.04 -3.54 -20.54
CA THR A 312 19.88 -4.23 -21.13
C THR A 312 19.00 -3.31 -21.97
N GLN A 313 19.17 -1.99 -21.81
CA GLN A 313 18.38 -0.98 -22.49
C GLN A 313 19.22 0.27 -22.76
N TYR A 314 19.00 0.87 -23.93
CA TYR A 314 19.56 2.15 -24.33
C TYR A 314 18.40 3.09 -24.66
N THR A 315 18.50 4.35 -24.23
CA THR A 315 17.56 5.41 -24.60
C THR A 315 18.31 6.41 -25.47
N LEU A 316 17.81 6.64 -26.68
CA LEU A 316 18.30 7.69 -27.58
C LEU A 316 17.36 8.89 -27.47
N THR A 317 17.89 10.04 -27.03
CA THR A 317 17.16 11.30 -27.07
C THR A 317 17.36 11.94 -28.44
N LEU A 318 16.27 12.16 -29.17
CA LEU A 318 16.28 12.93 -30.42
C LEU A 318 16.01 14.38 -30.07
N THR A 319 17.07 15.21 -30.07
CA THR A 319 16.98 16.68 -29.98
C THR A 319 16.46 17.26 -31.28
#